data_AF-A0A7Y5AR83-F1
#
_entry.id   AF-A0A7Y5AR83-F1
#
_cell.length_a   1.000
_cell.length_b   1.000
_cell.length_c   1.000
_cell.angle_alpha   90.00
_cell.angle_beta   90.00
_cell.angle_gamma   90.00
#
_symmetry.space_group_name_H-M   'P 1'
#
loop_
_entity.id
_entity.type
_entity.pdbx_description
1 polymer ?
#
loop_
_entity_poly.entity_id
_entity_poly.type
_entity_poly.pdbx_seq_one_letter_code
_entity_poly.pdbx_strand_id
1 'polypeptide(L)'
;MTAPLNLIIKDRQRLQNPCAHLDDEGEFSADMPSQFAINDINKDQADIAGNRGYRHPYEVLADQTDDDEIKMPPSSNAYPDIPAAQYESKELHEGYKGNLNRYAVAANRDEDEFLSAGGSDKQNASLPLLQFTQLVTDSKGKISYKHIEKAARQLTHVIWRHREALWPDGVPDDPAELLNPEKAFELLGYKVSKRSSLGVIEGDIDVAGIIDKDNRTAELSMLMSPEIMNFTAAHEVGHAIMHQQSGLHRDKPLDGSGTGPKDHIELEAEKFAVYFLMPAKLVSRRFNERFPSELLQRDNLQHILNRNKNKRIEKELSTKRGLARALAGLDSINGEAVFSLSEQFKVSREAMAIRLEELDLIPEY
;
A
#
# COMPACT_ATOMS: atom_id res chain seq x y z
N MET A 1 18.99 27.03 19.13
CA MET A 1 18.87 28.46 18.81
C MET A 1 18.12 28.52 17.48
N THR A 2 17.15 29.41 17.30
CA THR A 2 16.36 29.42 16.05
C THR A 2 17.21 29.94 14.90
N ALA A 3 17.31 29.16 13.82
CA ALA A 3 18.07 29.56 12.63
C ALA A 3 17.48 30.85 12.03
N PRO A 4 18.31 31.75 11.48
CA PRO A 4 17.82 32.96 10.83
C PRO A 4 16.87 32.62 9.68
N LEU A 5 15.72 33.29 9.58
CA LEU A 5 14.69 33.06 8.55
C LEU A 5 15.25 32.97 7.11
N ASN A 6 16.27 33.77 6.81
CA ASN A 6 16.92 33.79 5.50
C ASN A 6 17.74 32.53 5.20
N LEU A 7 18.24 31.82 6.22
CA LEU A 7 18.89 30.51 6.07
C LEU A 7 17.84 29.43 5.81
N ILE A 8 16.75 29.43 6.59
CA ILE A 8 15.64 28.48 6.44
C ILE A 8 15.05 28.53 5.02
N ILE A 9 14.79 29.74 4.50
CA ILE A 9 14.25 29.91 3.14
C ILE A 9 15.25 29.43 2.07
N LYS A 10 16.55 29.72 2.24
CA LYS A 10 17.58 29.25 1.32
C LYS A 10 17.76 27.74 1.34
N ASP A 11 17.67 27.12 2.51
CA ASP A 11 17.75 25.67 2.63
C ASP A 11 16.53 24.99 2.03
N ARG A 12 15.32 25.49 2.27
CA ARG A 12 14.10 24.97 1.64
C ARG A 12 14.16 25.07 0.11
N GLN A 13 14.69 26.18 -0.42
CA GLN A 13 14.92 26.34 -1.85
C GLN A 13 16.02 25.42 -2.39
N ARG A 14 17.13 25.28 -1.65
CA ARG A 14 18.27 24.41 -2.01
C ARG A 14 17.90 22.94 -2.00
N LEU A 15 17.14 22.52 -1.00
CA LEU A 15 16.67 21.15 -0.80
C LEU A 15 15.38 20.84 -1.60
N GLN A 16 14.82 21.85 -2.29
CA GLN A 16 13.53 21.79 -2.98
C GLN A 16 12.40 21.16 -2.13
N ASN A 17 12.48 21.35 -0.82
CA ASN A 17 11.57 20.81 0.15
C ASN A 17 11.08 21.97 1.04
N PRO A 18 9.78 22.32 1.00
CA PRO A 18 9.25 23.49 1.70
C PRO A 18 9.32 23.38 3.22
N CYS A 19 9.67 22.20 3.74
CA CYS A 19 9.69 21.86 5.16
C CYS A 19 11.09 21.51 5.68
N ALA A 20 12.11 21.36 4.84
CA ALA A 20 13.45 20.95 5.26
C ALA A 20 14.39 22.16 5.43
N HIS A 21 15.06 22.26 6.58
CA HIS A 21 16.22 23.13 6.75
C HIS A 21 17.30 22.45 7.61
N LEU A 22 18.55 22.89 7.48
CA LEU A 22 19.63 22.42 8.34
C LEU A 22 19.75 23.33 9.56
N ASP A 23 19.91 22.76 10.74
CA ASP A 23 20.22 23.50 11.95
C ASP A 23 21.71 23.89 12.02
N ASP A 24 22.09 24.55 13.11
CA ASP A 24 23.46 25.02 13.34
C ASP A 24 24.48 23.87 13.48
N GLU A 25 24.02 22.63 13.68
CA GLU A 25 24.84 21.41 13.77
C GLU A 25 24.90 20.66 12.42
N GLY A 26 24.15 21.13 11.41
CA GLY A 26 24.04 20.49 10.10
C GLY A 26 23.07 19.31 10.09
N GLU A 27 22.24 19.16 11.12
CA GLU A 27 21.17 18.16 11.20
C GLU A 27 19.85 18.74 10.68
N PHE A 28 18.91 17.88 10.29
CA PHE A 28 17.64 18.32 9.71
C PHE A 28 16.66 18.77 10.80
N SER A 29 16.25 20.04 10.75
CA SER A 29 15.28 20.63 11.67
C SER A 29 13.98 21.07 10.98
N ALA A 30 12.90 21.18 11.76
CA ALA A 30 11.54 21.52 11.30
C ALA A 30 11.01 22.88 11.81
N ASP A 31 11.88 23.73 12.37
CA ASP A 31 11.53 25.07 12.84
C ASP A 31 10.81 25.91 11.77
N MET A 32 9.66 26.46 12.19
CA MET A 32 8.87 27.41 11.41
C MET A 32 9.27 28.85 11.76
N PRO A 33 9.15 29.80 10.80
CA PRO A 33 9.24 31.23 11.10
C PRO A 33 8.20 31.61 12.15
N SER A 34 8.63 32.15 13.30
CA SER A 34 7.80 32.45 14.46
C SER A 34 6.79 33.62 14.27
N GLN A 35 6.31 33.88 13.05
CA GLN A 35 5.46 35.04 12.73
C GLN A 35 3.99 34.71 12.44
N PHE A 36 3.55 33.45 12.60
CA PHE A 36 2.13 33.09 12.47
C PHE A 36 1.38 32.88 13.80
N ALA A 37 2.04 33.13 14.94
CA ALA A 37 1.34 33.23 16.21
C ALA A 37 0.86 34.67 16.42
N ILE A 38 -0.46 34.84 16.48
CA ILE A 38 -1.25 36.02 16.93
C ILE A 38 -1.81 36.90 15.78
N ASN A 39 -3.09 36.70 15.47
CA ASN A 39 -4.14 37.74 15.60
C ASN A 39 -5.56 37.14 15.55
N ASP A 40 -6.26 37.31 16.68
CA ASP A 40 -7.71 37.39 16.93
C ASP A 40 -8.71 36.76 15.95
N ILE A 41 -9.38 35.68 16.40
CA ILE A 41 -10.68 35.25 15.88
C ILE A 41 -11.75 35.45 16.95
N ASN A 42 -12.69 36.33 16.61
CA ASN A 42 -13.93 36.63 17.33
C ASN A 42 -14.77 35.37 17.60
N LYS A 43 -15.47 35.40 18.74
CA LYS A 43 -16.14 34.27 19.41
C LYS A 43 -17.52 33.87 18.86
N ASP A 44 -17.89 34.26 17.64
CA ASP A 44 -19.29 34.13 17.15
C ASP A 44 -19.47 33.20 15.91
N GLN A 45 -18.60 32.21 15.70
CA GLN A 45 -18.79 31.19 14.65
C GLN A 45 -18.72 29.74 15.13
N ALA A 46 -19.03 29.50 16.41
CA ALA A 46 -19.27 28.16 16.91
C ALA A 46 -20.72 27.74 16.63
N ASP A 47 -21.08 27.46 15.37
CA ASP A 47 -22.33 26.73 15.03
C ASP A 47 -22.42 26.13 13.61
N ILE A 48 -21.35 26.10 12.80
CA ILE A 48 -21.37 25.46 11.45
C ILE A 48 -20.15 24.55 11.22
N ALA A 49 -19.86 23.65 12.17
CA ALA A 49 -18.77 22.68 12.07
C ALA A 49 -19.19 21.23 12.40
N GLY A 50 -20.46 20.90 12.18
CA GLY A 50 -21.01 19.59 12.52
C GLY A 50 -21.31 18.67 11.33
N ASN A 51 -20.50 18.65 10.25
CA ASN A 51 -20.57 17.56 9.25
C ASN A 51 -19.45 17.59 8.17
N ARG A 52 -18.18 17.48 8.56
CA ARG A 52 -17.14 17.08 7.58
C ARG A 52 -16.71 15.66 7.91
N GLY A 53 -17.31 14.71 7.21
CA GLY A 53 -16.99 13.29 7.34
C GLY A 53 -15.53 13.04 7.01
N TYR A 54 -14.90 12.21 7.84
CA TYR A 54 -13.61 11.58 7.60
C TYR A 54 -13.60 10.95 6.20
N ARG A 55 -12.80 11.49 5.28
CA ARG A 55 -12.67 11.00 3.90
C ARG A 55 -11.46 10.08 3.88
N HIS A 56 -11.67 8.81 3.56
CA HIS A 56 -10.64 7.78 3.66
C HIS A 56 -9.56 8.00 2.57
N PRO A 57 -8.25 7.83 2.85
CA PRO A 57 -7.12 8.10 1.94
C PRO A 57 -7.33 7.71 0.48
N TYR A 58 -7.87 6.50 0.31
CA TYR A 58 -7.97 5.84 -0.97
C TYR A 58 -9.19 6.31 -1.78
N GLU A 59 -10.14 7.04 -1.20
CA GLU A 59 -11.27 7.60 -1.95
C GLU A 59 -10.83 8.69 -2.95
N VAL A 60 -9.67 9.33 -2.73
CA VAL A 60 -9.12 10.37 -3.63
C VAL A 60 -8.64 9.76 -4.97
N LEU A 61 -8.22 8.49 -4.97
CA LEU A 61 -7.72 7.80 -6.16
C LEU A 61 -8.83 7.43 -7.17
N ALA A 62 -10.04 7.18 -6.69
CA ALA A 62 -11.16 6.76 -7.55
C ALA A 62 -11.73 7.92 -8.39
N ASP A 63 -11.60 9.16 -7.90
CA ASP A 63 -12.11 10.37 -8.56
C ASP A 63 -11.14 10.91 -9.65
N GLN A 64 -9.94 10.35 -9.79
CA GLN A 64 -8.89 10.84 -10.70
C GLN A 64 -8.45 9.75 -11.69
N THR A 65 -9.37 9.34 -12.56
CA THR A 65 -9.00 8.57 -13.74
C THR A 65 -8.52 9.54 -14.83
N ASP A 66 -7.29 9.35 -15.33
CA ASP A 66 -6.90 9.97 -16.60
C ASP A 66 -7.76 9.37 -17.72
N ASP A 67 -8.22 10.20 -18.65
CA ASP A 67 -9.05 9.85 -19.83
C ASP A 67 -8.40 8.86 -20.83
N ASP A 68 -7.30 8.19 -20.45
CA ASP A 68 -6.69 7.12 -21.22
C ASP A 68 -7.46 5.81 -20.98
N GLU A 69 -8.64 5.73 -21.60
CA GLU A 69 -9.56 4.60 -21.64
C GLU A 69 -8.80 3.27 -21.89
N ILE A 70 -8.54 2.50 -20.82
CA ILE A 70 -8.00 1.14 -20.93
C ILE A 70 -9.12 0.24 -21.46
N LYS A 71 -9.24 0.15 -22.79
CA LYS A 71 -10.04 -0.90 -23.42
C LYS A 71 -9.36 -2.24 -23.20
N MET A 72 -9.86 -3.00 -22.22
CA MET A 72 -9.60 -4.43 -22.11
C MET A 72 -10.09 -5.09 -23.42
N PRO A 73 -9.30 -5.98 -24.05
CA PRO A 73 -9.81 -6.78 -25.15
C PRO A 73 -10.95 -7.68 -24.65
N PRO A 74 -11.98 -7.97 -25.47
CA PRO A 74 -13.07 -8.83 -25.08
C PRO A 74 -12.53 -10.20 -24.67
N SER A 75 -12.98 -10.71 -23.53
CA SER A 75 -12.67 -12.06 -23.09
C SER A 75 -13.21 -13.06 -24.11
N SER A 76 -12.32 -13.60 -24.94
CA SER A 76 -12.64 -14.73 -25.79
C SER A 76 -12.68 -15.98 -24.91
N ASN A 77 -13.89 -16.35 -24.49
CA ASN A 77 -14.21 -17.68 -24.02
C ASN A 77 -13.90 -18.69 -25.14
N ALA A 78 -12.85 -19.49 -24.95
CA ALA A 78 -12.69 -20.80 -25.56
C ALA A 78 -11.60 -21.57 -24.79
N TYR A 79 -11.98 -22.25 -23.72
CA TYR A 79 -11.17 -23.35 -23.19
C TYR A 79 -11.61 -24.64 -23.89
N PRO A 80 -10.67 -25.47 -24.40
CA PRO A 80 -10.99 -26.82 -24.84
C PRO A 80 -11.26 -27.72 -23.62
N ASP A 81 -12.19 -28.66 -23.82
CA ASP A 81 -12.69 -29.62 -22.83
C ASP A 81 -11.59 -30.28 -21.98
N ILE A 82 -11.57 -29.97 -20.69
CA ILE A 82 -10.91 -30.78 -19.66
C ILE A 82 -12.00 -31.65 -19.01
N PRO A 83 -11.88 -32.99 -19.00
CA PRO A 83 -12.90 -33.85 -18.40
C PRO A 83 -13.05 -33.55 -16.91
N ALA A 84 -14.31 -33.46 -16.46
CA ALA A 84 -14.66 -33.30 -15.07
C ALA A 84 -14.09 -34.44 -14.22
N ALA A 85 -12.96 -34.21 -13.56
CA ALA A 85 -12.49 -35.05 -12.49
C ALA A 85 -13.31 -34.72 -11.23
N GLN A 86 -14.05 -35.73 -10.75
CA GLN A 86 -14.76 -35.69 -9.47
C GLN A 86 -13.75 -35.37 -8.36
N TYR A 87 -13.86 -34.18 -7.77
CA TYR A 87 -13.12 -33.81 -6.57
C TYR A 87 -13.83 -34.44 -5.36
N GLU A 88 -13.40 -35.65 -4.98
CA GLU A 88 -13.66 -36.16 -3.63
C GLU A 88 -12.75 -35.41 -2.66
N SER A 89 -13.34 -34.51 -1.86
CA SER A 89 -12.68 -33.88 -0.73
C SER A 89 -12.43 -34.93 0.36
N LYS A 90 -11.19 -35.42 0.47
CA LYS A 90 -10.72 -36.13 1.67
C LYS A 90 -9.64 -35.33 2.38
N GLU A 91 -9.98 -35.02 3.64
CA GLU A 91 -9.10 -34.86 4.79
C GLU A 91 -7.94 -33.88 4.68
N LEU A 92 -8.18 -32.62 5.09
CA LEU A 92 -7.15 -31.79 5.71
C LEU A 92 -7.70 -31.11 6.97
N HIS A 93 -7.22 -31.63 8.10
CA HIS A 93 -6.99 -31.00 9.41
C HIS A 93 -8.17 -30.51 10.27
N GLU A 94 -8.60 -31.41 11.16
CA GLU A 94 -8.90 -31.08 12.56
C GLU A 94 -7.75 -30.28 13.19
N GLY A 95 -8.06 -29.09 13.72
CA GLY A 95 -7.10 -28.35 14.56
C GLY A 95 -7.08 -26.84 14.44
N TYR A 96 -8.20 -26.16 14.21
CA TYR A 96 -8.26 -24.69 14.34
C TYR A 96 -9.31 -24.27 15.36
N LYS A 97 -8.86 -24.08 16.59
CA LYS A 97 -9.58 -23.36 17.65
C LYS A 97 -8.79 -22.11 18.02
N GLY A 98 -9.48 -20.97 17.97
CA GLY A 98 -9.16 -19.80 18.79
C GLY A 98 -8.54 -18.61 18.06
N ASN A 99 -9.27 -17.49 18.12
CA ASN A 99 -8.84 -16.14 17.79
C ASN A 99 -7.46 -15.80 18.36
N LEU A 100 -6.45 -15.67 17.50
CA LEU A 100 -5.25 -14.86 17.71
C LEU A 100 -4.75 -14.44 16.31
N ASN A 101 -4.62 -13.14 16.11
CA ASN A 101 -4.11 -12.53 14.88
C ASN A 101 -2.63 -12.97 14.70
N ARG A 102 -2.38 -13.96 13.84
CA ARG A 102 -1.06 -14.63 13.70
C ARG A 102 0.03 -13.72 13.13
N TYR A 103 -0.34 -12.56 12.59
CA TYR A 103 0.61 -11.56 12.07
C TYR A 103 1.24 -10.67 13.17
N ALA A 104 0.77 -10.76 14.43
CA ALA A 104 1.42 -10.07 15.55
C ALA A 104 2.70 -10.77 16.06
N VAL A 105 2.97 -12.01 15.64
CA VAL A 105 4.05 -12.84 16.21
C VAL A 105 5.40 -12.66 15.50
N ALA A 106 5.45 -11.92 14.37
CA ALA A 106 6.71 -11.64 13.67
C ALA A 106 7.35 -10.29 14.05
N ALA A 107 6.71 -9.48 14.90
CA ALA A 107 7.17 -8.13 15.23
C ALA A 107 7.97 -8.01 16.56
N ASN A 108 8.20 -9.12 17.28
CA ASN A 108 8.93 -9.11 18.56
C ASN A 108 9.90 -10.30 18.64
N ARG A 109 11.00 -10.23 17.89
CA ARG A 109 12.22 -10.99 18.22
C ARG A 109 13.39 -10.02 18.23
N ASP A 110 13.57 -9.44 19.42
CA ASP A 110 14.83 -9.09 20.07
C ASP A 110 16.00 -8.68 19.15
N GLU A 111 16.19 -7.36 19.02
CA GLU A 111 17.53 -6.80 18.92
C GLU A 111 18.10 -6.73 20.34
N ASP A 112 19.02 -7.63 20.66
CA ASP A 112 20.17 -7.44 21.57
C ASP A 112 20.76 -8.81 21.96
N GLU A 113 21.48 -9.46 21.04
CA GLU A 113 22.64 -10.33 21.32
C GLU A 113 23.12 -10.99 20.01
N PHE A 114 24.09 -10.35 19.33
CA PHE A 114 24.88 -11.04 18.30
C PHE A 114 26.37 -10.73 18.47
N LEU A 115 26.97 -11.35 19.48
CA LEU A 115 28.41 -11.57 19.53
C LEU A 115 28.68 -13.07 19.41
N SER A 116 29.38 -13.44 18.33
CA SER A 116 30.23 -14.63 18.21
C SER A 116 29.54 -16.01 18.24
N ALA A 117 29.19 -16.53 17.07
CA ALA A 117 29.34 -17.96 16.77
C ALA A 117 29.62 -18.18 15.28
N GLY A 118 30.78 -18.76 14.97
CA GLY A 118 31.21 -19.07 13.61
C GLY A 118 30.36 -20.18 12.97
N GLY A 119 30.04 -20.00 11.69
CA GLY A 119 29.33 -21.00 10.89
C GLY A 119 29.39 -20.67 9.40
N SER A 120 30.25 -21.38 8.68
CA SER A 120 30.31 -21.59 7.22
C SER A 120 29.89 -20.44 6.30
N ASP A 121 30.89 -19.82 5.67
CA ASP A 121 30.76 -18.98 4.47
C ASP A 121 30.10 -19.74 3.32
N LYS A 122 28.77 -19.79 3.30
CA LYS A 122 28.05 -19.82 2.02
C LYS A 122 28.16 -18.40 1.49
N GLN A 123 29.06 -18.19 0.52
CA GLN A 123 29.13 -16.95 -0.23
C GLN A 123 27.74 -16.69 -0.84
N ASN A 124 26.93 -15.87 -0.18
CA ASN A 124 25.66 -15.41 -0.71
C ASN A 124 26.00 -14.66 -2.00
N ALA A 125 25.61 -15.23 -3.14
CA ALA A 125 25.77 -14.58 -4.43
C ALA A 125 25.14 -13.19 -4.33
N SER A 126 25.93 -12.15 -4.63
CA SER A 126 25.46 -10.76 -4.60
C SER A 126 24.21 -10.65 -5.46
N LEU A 127 23.09 -10.20 -4.86
CA LEU A 127 21.86 -9.95 -5.59
C LEU A 127 22.15 -8.92 -6.69
N PRO A 128 21.66 -9.11 -7.92
CA PRO A 128 21.83 -8.11 -8.96
C PRO A 128 21.10 -6.84 -8.53
N LEU A 129 21.83 -5.73 -8.48
CA LEU A 129 21.23 -4.42 -8.28
C LEU A 129 20.37 -4.09 -9.49
N LEU A 130 19.05 -4.09 -9.30
CA LEU A 130 18.11 -3.79 -10.35
C LEU A 130 18.16 -2.29 -10.66
N GLN A 131 18.41 -1.94 -11.92
CA GLN A 131 18.29 -0.58 -12.41
C GLN A 131 17.06 -0.46 -13.30
N PHE A 132 16.19 0.50 -12.98
CA PHE A 132 15.09 0.88 -13.86
C PHE A 132 15.55 2.01 -14.77
N THR A 133 15.30 1.86 -16.07
CA THR A 133 15.38 3.00 -16.99
C THR A 133 14.33 4.02 -16.59
N GLN A 134 14.69 5.30 -16.62
CA GLN A 134 13.77 6.39 -16.36
C GLN A 134 12.49 6.22 -17.18
N LEU A 135 11.34 6.27 -16.50
CA LEU A 135 10.05 6.13 -17.15
C LEU A 135 9.75 7.35 -18.02
N VAL A 136 9.06 7.12 -19.13
CA VAL A 136 8.67 8.19 -20.06
C VAL A 136 7.59 9.04 -19.40
N THR A 137 7.86 10.33 -19.25
CA THR A 137 6.93 11.34 -18.76
C THR A 137 6.28 12.11 -19.91
N ASP A 138 5.10 12.66 -19.66
CA ASP A 138 4.46 13.59 -20.59
C ASP A 138 5.10 14.99 -20.55
N SER A 139 4.55 15.94 -21.32
CA SER A 139 5.01 17.33 -21.35
C SER A 139 4.91 18.08 -20.02
N LYS A 140 4.15 17.53 -19.05
CA LYS A 140 3.96 18.08 -17.71
C LYS A 140 4.80 17.34 -16.64
N GLY A 141 5.57 16.33 -17.05
CA GLY A 141 6.36 15.51 -16.12
C GLY A 141 5.61 14.32 -15.52
N LYS A 142 4.35 14.07 -15.92
CA LYS A 142 3.51 13.00 -15.38
C LYS A 142 3.83 11.65 -16.03
N ILE A 143 3.88 10.58 -15.24
CA ILE A 143 4.00 9.20 -15.71
C ILE A 143 2.60 8.61 -15.90
N SER A 144 2.29 8.16 -17.12
CA SER A 144 1.00 7.49 -17.38
C SER A 144 0.84 6.24 -16.50
N TYR A 145 -0.37 5.97 -16.02
CA TYR A 145 -0.65 4.81 -15.18
C TYR A 145 -0.30 3.47 -15.83
N LYS A 146 -0.39 3.37 -17.16
CA LYS A 146 0.05 2.18 -17.92
C LYS A 146 1.56 1.93 -17.78
N HIS A 147 2.37 2.98 -17.73
CA HIS A 147 3.81 2.85 -17.49
C HIS A 147 4.12 2.49 -16.03
N ILE A 148 3.38 3.05 -15.08
CA ILE A 148 3.49 2.69 -13.65
C ILE A 148 3.16 1.20 -13.44
N GLU A 149 2.05 0.71 -14.00
CA GLU A 149 1.67 -0.70 -13.89
C GLU A 149 2.72 -1.61 -14.53
N LYS A 150 3.28 -1.19 -15.68
CA LYS A 150 4.37 -1.93 -16.33
C LYS A 150 5.61 -1.99 -15.45
N ALA A 151 5.97 -0.91 -14.77
CA ALA A 151 7.11 -0.85 -13.85
C ALA A 151 6.90 -1.75 -12.63
N ALA A 152 5.74 -1.66 -11.96
CA ALA A 152 5.36 -2.53 -10.85
C ALA A 152 5.40 -4.01 -11.27
N ARG A 153 4.88 -4.32 -12.47
CA ARG A 153 4.95 -5.67 -13.03
C ARG A 153 6.38 -6.12 -13.33
N GLN A 154 7.25 -5.25 -13.83
CA GLN A 154 8.66 -5.61 -14.05
C GLN A 154 9.33 -5.96 -12.72
N LEU A 155 9.10 -5.17 -11.67
CA LEU A 155 9.62 -5.46 -10.34
C LEU A 155 9.16 -6.84 -9.83
N THR A 156 7.86 -7.16 -9.93
CA THR A 156 7.36 -8.48 -9.47
C THR A 156 7.95 -9.65 -10.24
N HIS A 157 8.24 -9.49 -11.55
CA HIS A 157 8.94 -10.53 -12.32
C HIS A 157 10.40 -10.71 -11.86
N VAL A 158 11.08 -9.62 -11.49
CA VAL A 158 12.45 -9.71 -10.97
C VAL A 158 12.46 -10.37 -9.59
N ILE A 159 11.53 -9.99 -8.69
CA ILE A 159 11.34 -10.67 -7.39
C ILE A 159 11.12 -12.17 -7.61
N TRP A 160 10.20 -12.55 -8.50
CA TRP A 160 9.97 -13.97 -8.82
C TRP A 160 11.23 -14.66 -9.33
N ARG A 161 12.00 -14.03 -10.22
CA ARG A 161 13.24 -14.61 -10.77
C ARG A 161 14.32 -14.81 -9.71
N HIS A 162 14.38 -13.94 -8.71
CA HIS A 162 15.38 -13.95 -7.65
C HIS A 162 14.88 -14.48 -6.30
N ARG A 163 13.67 -15.06 -6.25
CA ARG A 163 13.01 -15.49 -5.01
C ARG A 163 13.85 -16.44 -4.15
N GLU A 164 14.56 -17.39 -4.75
CA GLU A 164 15.43 -18.31 -4.00
C GLU A 164 16.56 -17.59 -3.24
N ALA A 165 17.04 -16.47 -3.80
CA ALA A 165 18.09 -15.67 -3.17
C ALA A 165 17.53 -14.68 -2.14
N LEU A 166 16.32 -14.16 -2.37
CA LEU A 166 15.63 -13.24 -1.46
C LEU A 166 15.06 -13.93 -0.21
N TRP A 167 14.75 -15.23 -0.32
CA TRP A 167 14.23 -16.07 0.75
C TRP A 167 15.10 -17.30 0.97
N PRO A 168 16.30 -17.15 1.58
CA PRO A 168 17.24 -18.25 1.79
C PRO A 168 16.68 -19.35 2.71
N ASP A 169 15.71 -19.01 3.56
CA ASP A 169 15.05 -19.93 4.50
C ASP A 169 13.85 -20.66 3.89
N GLY A 170 13.51 -20.38 2.62
CA GLY A 170 12.40 -21.00 1.92
C GLY A 170 11.52 -19.98 1.22
N VAL A 171 11.30 -20.19 -0.08
CA VAL A 171 10.44 -19.35 -0.92
C VAL A 171 8.97 -19.53 -0.53
N PRO A 172 8.21 -18.43 -0.33
CA PRO A 172 6.78 -18.51 -0.13
C PRO A 172 6.04 -19.27 -1.25
N ASP A 173 5.15 -20.19 -0.86
CA ASP A 173 4.32 -20.95 -1.82
C ASP A 173 3.21 -20.08 -2.42
N ASP A 174 2.70 -19.08 -1.68
CA ASP A 174 1.68 -18.16 -2.16
C ASP A 174 2.31 -17.00 -2.94
N PRO A 175 1.94 -16.80 -4.23
CA PRO A 175 2.42 -15.66 -5.01
C PRO A 175 2.12 -14.28 -4.39
N ALA A 176 1.08 -14.14 -3.57
CA ALA A 176 0.77 -12.88 -2.89
C ALA A 176 1.83 -12.54 -1.81
N GLU A 177 2.45 -13.54 -1.19
CA GLU A 177 3.49 -13.34 -0.19
C GLU A 177 4.81 -12.86 -0.80
N LEU A 178 5.01 -13.06 -2.10
CA LEU A 178 6.15 -12.53 -2.84
C LEU A 178 6.02 -11.03 -3.13
N LEU A 179 4.85 -10.42 -2.93
CA LEU A 179 4.61 -8.98 -3.09
C LEU A 179 5.08 -8.21 -1.84
N ASN A 180 6.35 -8.41 -1.48
CA ASN A 180 6.94 -7.86 -0.27
C ASN A 180 7.81 -6.62 -0.58
N PRO A 181 7.44 -5.42 -0.09
CA PRO A 181 8.20 -4.20 -0.34
C PRO A 181 9.62 -4.20 0.24
N GLU A 182 9.87 -4.84 1.38
CA GLU A 182 11.21 -4.94 1.98
C GLU A 182 12.15 -5.72 1.06
N LYS A 183 11.65 -6.82 0.47
CA LYS A 183 12.41 -7.59 -0.53
C LYS A 183 12.59 -6.84 -1.84
N ALA A 184 11.65 -5.97 -2.22
CA ALA A 184 11.84 -5.07 -3.33
C ALA A 184 12.97 -4.06 -3.06
N PHE A 185 13.02 -3.46 -1.86
CA PHE A 185 14.12 -2.59 -1.45
C PHE A 185 15.48 -3.30 -1.47
N GLU A 186 15.55 -4.54 -0.98
CA GLU A 186 16.79 -5.34 -1.04
C GLU A 186 17.31 -5.49 -2.48
N LEU A 187 16.44 -5.78 -3.46
CA LEU A 187 16.82 -5.84 -4.88
C LEU A 187 17.28 -4.51 -5.47
N LEU A 188 16.75 -3.40 -4.96
CA LEU A 188 17.14 -2.04 -5.34
C LEU A 188 18.43 -1.61 -4.62
N GLY A 189 18.93 -2.40 -3.67
CA GLY A 189 20.11 -2.10 -2.86
C GLY A 189 19.86 -1.09 -1.76
N TYR A 190 18.61 -0.96 -1.29
CA TYR A 190 18.24 -0.13 -0.15
C TYR A 190 18.32 -0.93 1.15
N LYS A 191 18.72 -0.26 2.22
CA LYS A 191 18.55 -0.77 3.60
C LYS A 191 17.24 -0.26 4.16
N VAL A 192 16.42 -1.16 4.70
CA VAL A 192 15.16 -0.79 5.34
C VAL A 192 15.31 -0.92 6.85
N SER A 193 14.88 0.09 7.59
CA SER A 193 14.77 0.04 9.06
C SER A 193 13.34 0.35 9.49
N LYS A 194 12.93 -0.21 10.63
CA LYS A 194 11.65 0.11 11.28
C LYS A 194 11.95 0.88 12.55
N ARG A 195 11.24 1.99 12.77
CA ARG A 195 11.42 2.86 13.94
C ARG A 195 10.12 2.96 14.71
N SER A 196 10.22 3.09 16.04
CA SER A 196 9.03 3.25 16.89
C SER A 196 8.22 4.49 16.53
N SER A 197 8.88 5.55 16.08
CA SER A 197 8.29 6.74 15.46
C SER A 197 9.34 7.39 14.55
N LEU A 198 8.88 8.08 13.50
CA LEU A 198 9.71 8.89 12.61
C LEU A 198 9.55 10.39 12.87
N GLY A 199 8.93 10.73 14.01
CA GLY A 199 8.54 12.08 14.37
C GLY A 199 7.24 12.51 13.69
N VAL A 200 6.98 13.81 13.82
CA VAL A 200 5.72 14.45 13.46
C VAL A 200 6.00 15.56 12.44
N ILE A 201 5.16 15.68 11.42
CA ILE A 201 5.07 16.84 10.53
C ILE A 201 3.87 17.69 10.99
N GLU A 202 3.96 19.00 10.80
CA GLU A 202 2.88 20.01 10.92
C GLU A 202 1.58 19.54 11.60
N GLY A 203 1.35 19.96 12.85
CA GLY A 203 0.06 19.77 13.52
C GLY A 203 -0.23 18.34 13.98
N ASP A 204 0.77 17.67 14.58
CA ASP A 204 0.64 16.35 15.20
C ASP A 204 0.38 15.18 14.22
N ILE A 205 0.80 15.34 12.96
CA ILE A 205 0.71 14.32 11.93
C ILE A 205 1.98 13.43 11.94
N ASP A 206 1.86 12.17 12.38
CA ASP A 206 2.99 11.22 12.44
C ASP A 206 3.53 10.83 11.05
N VAL A 207 4.85 10.92 10.85
CA VAL A 207 5.49 10.48 9.60
C VAL A 207 5.39 8.96 9.45
N ALA A 208 4.87 8.50 8.33
CA ALA A 208 4.64 7.07 8.08
C ALA A 208 5.88 6.37 7.48
N GLY A 209 6.59 7.06 6.58
CA GLY A 209 7.73 6.54 5.84
C GLY A 209 8.70 7.66 5.45
N ILE A 210 9.97 7.30 5.34
CA ILE A 210 11.03 8.17 4.88
C ILE A 210 11.91 7.40 3.90
N ILE A 211 12.21 7.98 2.74
CA ILE A 211 13.22 7.46 1.82
C ILE A 211 14.35 8.47 1.60
N ASP A 212 15.57 7.99 1.77
CA ASP A 212 16.81 8.69 1.40
C ASP A 212 17.45 7.92 0.25
N LYS A 213 17.36 8.51 -0.94
CA LYS A 213 17.84 7.91 -2.18
C LYS A 213 19.34 8.06 -2.38
N ASP A 214 19.94 9.06 -1.75
CA ASP A 214 21.39 9.32 -1.85
C ASP A 214 22.14 8.27 -1.01
N ASN A 215 21.63 7.97 0.17
CA ASN A 215 22.19 6.96 1.07
C ASN A 215 21.63 5.55 0.88
N ARG A 216 20.62 5.40 0.00
CA ARG A 216 19.89 4.13 -0.23
C ARG A 216 19.34 3.54 1.07
N THR A 217 18.63 4.36 1.83
CA THR A 217 17.95 3.92 3.05
C THR A 217 16.47 4.26 3.01
N ALA A 218 15.65 3.41 3.59
CA ALA A 218 14.24 3.66 3.83
C ALA A 218 13.92 3.36 5.30
N GLU A 219 13.16 4.23 5.95
CA GLU A 219 12.70 4.05 7.32
C GLU A 219 11.17 4.02 7.36
N LEU A 220 10.61 3.10 8.14
CA LEU A 220 9.16 2.92 8.29
C LEU A 220 8.74 3.08 9.75
N SER A 221 7.63 3.79 9.98
CA SER A 221 7.08 3.98 11.32
C SER A 221 6.27 2.76 11.78
N MET A 222 6.56 2.28 12.98
CA MET A 222 5.84 1.18 13.62
C MET A 222 4.54 1.61 14.33
N LEU A 223 4.22 2.91 14.33
CA LEU A 223 2.93 3.41 14.86
C LEU A 223 1.74 3.04 13.97
N MET A 224 2.00 2.69 12.71
CA MET A 224 0.99 2.38 11.72
C MET A 224 0.55 0.91 11.80
N SER A 225 -0.69 0.63 11.39
CA SER A 225 -1.14 -0.76 11.26
C SER A 225 -0.31 -1.51 10.20
N PRO A 226 -0.21 -2.85 10.27
CA PRO A 226 0.59 -3.62 9.31
C PRO A 226 0.21 -3.37 7.84
N GLU A 227 -1.07 -3.18 7.55
CA GLU A 227 -1.57 -2.91 6.19
C GLU A 227 -1.14 -1.53 5.70
N ILE A 228 -1.17 -0.53 6.58
CA ILE A 228 -0.72 0.84 6.27
C ILE A 228 0.79 0.84 6.08
N MET A 229 1.54 0.22 6.98
CA MET A 229 3.00 0.12 6.87
C MET A 229 3.42 -0.60 5.58
N ASN A 230 2.72 -1.68 5.19
CA ASN A 230 2.99 -2.40 3.94
C ASN A 230 2.72 -1.51 2.71
N PHE A 231 1.62 -0.75 2.74
CA PHE A 231 1.30 0.18 1.66
C PHE A 231 2.30 1.34 1.56
N THR A 232 2.65 1.97 2.69
CA THR A 232 3.69 3.01 2.76
C THR A 232 5.02 2.46 2.25
N ALA A 233 5.43 1.26 2.66
CA ALA A 233 6.66 0.67 2.14
C ALA A 233 6.62 0.47 0.61
N ALA A 234 5.50 0.02 0.06
CA ALA A 234 5.33 -0.12 -1.39
C ALA A 234 5.31 1.24 -2.12
N HIS A 235 4.76 2.27 -1.48
CA HIS A 235 4.76 3.65 -1.96
C HIS A 235 6.19 4.18 -2.06
N GLU A 236 7.00 3.98 -1.03
CA GLU A 236 8.42 4.37 -1.03
C GLU A 236 9.26 3.59 -2.06
N VAL A 237 8.93 2.33 -2.33
CA VAL A 237 9.50 1.58 -3.48
C VAL A 237 9.16 2.26 -4.81
N GLY A 238 7.94 2.82 -4.93
CA GLY A 238 7.53 3.64 -6.07
C GLY A 238 8.43 4.86 -6.27
N HIS A 239 8.71 5.59 -5.19
CA HIS A 239 9.67 6.71 -5.18
C HIS A 239 11.07 6.29 -5.59
N ALA A 240 11.56 5.16 -5.08
CA ALA A 240 12.87 4.62 -5.42
C ALA A 240 13.02 4.30 -6.92
N ILE A 241 11.94 3.83 -7.56
CA ILE A 241 11.96 3.37 -8.95
C ILE A 241 11.68 4.49 -9.95
N MET A 242 10.67 5.33 -9.69
CA MET A 242 10.07 6.17 -10.73
C MET A 242 10.57 7.61 -10.70
N HIS A 243 10.84 8.14 -9.51
CA HIS A 243 11.11 9.55 -9.34
C HIS A 243 12.61 9.79 -9.20
N GLN A 244 13.13 10.87 -9.79
CA GLN A 244 14.56 11.20 -9.76
C GLN A 244 14.93 12.25 -8.71
N GLN A 245 13.94 12.87 -8.06
CA GLN A 245 14.18 13.88 -7.03
C GLN A 245 15.13 13.31 -5.98
N SER A 246 16.25 14.01 -5.77
CA SER A 246 17.24 13.73 -4.74
C SER A 246 16.82 14.46 -3.47
N GLY A 247 16.96 13.81 -2.32
CA GLY A 247 16.57 14.37 -1.03
C GLY A 247 15.65 13.45 -0.23
N LEU A 248 15.34 13.89 0.98
CA LEU A 248 14.51 13.17 1.93
C LEU A 248 13.03 13.37 1.59
N HIS A 249 12.37 12.31 1.11
CA HIS A 249 10.92 12.29 1.01
C HIS A 249 10.33 11.81 2.34
N ARG A 250 9.28 12.48 2.80
CA ARG A 250 8.58 12.13 4.03
C ARG A 250 7.12 11.91 3.70
N ASP A 251 6.66 10.67 3.82
CA ASP A 251 5.26 10.32 3.59
C ASP A 251 4.40 10.85 4.74
N LYS A 252 3.34 11.58 4.39
CA LYS A 252 2.32 11.99 5.34
C LYS A 252 1.39 10.78 5.55
N PRO A 253 0.94 10.51 6.78
CA PRO A 253 0.07 9.39 7.06
C PRO A 253 -1.19 9.54 6.21
N LEU A 254 -1.61 8.41 5.66
CA LEU A 254 -2.70 8.34 4.70
C LEU A 254 -4.06 8.72 5.33
N ASP A 255 -4.17 8.97 6.64
CA ASP A 255 -5.42 9.18 7.38
C ASP A 255 -6.33 10.36 6.93
N GLY A 256 -5.96 11.10 5.89
CA GLY A 256 -6.76 12.17 5.29
C GLY A 256 -6.55 13.54 5.92
N SER A 257 -5.55 13.69 6.79
CA SER A 257 -5.19 14.96 7.47
C SER A 257 -4.58 16.03 6.55
N GLY A 258 -4.21 15.71 5.31
CA GLY A 258 -3.68 16.67 4.33
C GLY A 258 -4.76 17.50 3.63
N THR A 259 -4.72 18.83 3.77
CA THR A 259 -5.74 19.76 3.23
C THR A 259 -5.42 20.37 1.85
N GLY A 260 -4.37 19.90 1.17
CA GLY A 260 -3.94 20.42 -0.14
C GLY A 260 -4.15 19.43 -1.29
N PRO A 261 -4.14 19.90 -2.56
CA PRO A 261 -4.06 19.01 -3.72
C PRO A 261 -2.81 18.14 -3.60
N LYS A 262 -2.97 16.81 -3.71
CA LYS A 262 -1.82 15.89 -3.73
C LYS A 262 -0.96 16.18 -4.95
N ASP A 263 0.35 16.23 -4.75
CA ASP A 263 1.30 16.33 -5.86
C ASP A 263 1.18 15.06 -6.73
N HIS A 264 1.33 15.23 -8.05
CA HIS A 264 1.26 14.13 -9.01
C HIS A 264 2.29 13.04 -8.70
N ILE A 265 3.46 13.41 -8.19
CA ILE A 265 4.52 12.47 -7.76
C ILE A 265 4.01 11.52 -6.67
N GLU A 266 3.34 12.06 -5.64
CA GLU A 266 2.75 11.24 -4.57
C GLU A 266 1.62 10.35 -5.09
N LEU A 267 0.80 10.85 -6.02
CA LEU A 267 -0.25 10.05 -6.67
C LEU A 267 0.33 8.92 -7.52
N GLU A 268 1.44 9.16 -8.20
CA GLU A 268 2.14 8.16 -9.01
C GLU A 268 2.73 7.06 -8.12
N ALA A 269 3.40 7.42 -7.02
CA ALA A 269 3.90 6.48 -6.02
C ALA A 269 2.78 5.68 -5.33
N GLU A 270 1.66 6.33 -4.99
CA GLU A 270 0.45 5.68 -4.46
C GLU A 270 -0.12 4.68 -5.49
N LYS A 271 -0.16 5.05 -6.77
CA LYS A 271 -0.61 4.14 -7.84
C LYS A 271 0.36 2.98 -8.07
N PHE A 272 1.66 3.21 -7.93
CA PHE A 272 2.65 2.16 -7.96
C PHE A 272 2.42 1.14 -6.85
N ALA A 273 2.19 1.61 -5.61
CA ALA A 273 1.91 0.74 -4.48
C ALA A 273 0.67 -0.15 -4.73
N VAL A 274 -0.41 0.42 -5.28
CA VAL A 274 -1.60 -0.33 -5.69
C VAL A 274 -1.26 -1.42 -6.71
N TYR A 275 -0.51 -1.10 -7.77
CA TYR A 275 -0.18 -2.08 -8.81
C TYR A 275 0.82 -3.14 -8.37
N PHE A 276 1.72 -2.79 -7.45
CA PHE A 276 2.70 -3.72 -6.88
C PHE A 276 2.04 -4.69 -5.90
N LEU A 277 1.30 -4.16 -4.92
CA LEU A 277 0.66 -4.97 -3.87
C LEU A 277 -0.58 -5.69 -4.36
N MET A 278 -1.29 -5.16 -5.36
CA MET A 278 -2.50 -5.77 -5.90
C MET A 278 -2.46 -5.87 -7.44
N PRO A 279 -1.55 -6.72 -8.01
CA PRO A 279 -1.42 -6.89 -9.45
C PRO A 279 -2.72 -7.42 -10.05
N ALA A 280 -3.19 -6.79 -11.14
CA ALA A 280 -4.51 -7.08 -11.74
C ALA A 280 -4.76 -8.58 -11.94
N LYS A 281 -3.81 -9.29 -12.57
CA LYS A 281 -3.93 -10.72 -12.85
C LYS A 281 -4.10 -11.58 -11.59
N LEU A 282 -3.37 -11.25 -10.52
CA LEU A 282 -3.41 -12.03 -9.29
C LEU A 282 -4.71 -11.76 -8.53
N VAL A 283 -5.13 -10.49 -8.45
CA VAL A 283 -6.39 -10.08 -7.83
C VAL A 283 -7.58 -10.73 -8.55
N SER A 284 -7.68 -10.60 -9.87
CA SER A 284 -8.78 -11.21 -10.64
C SER A 284 -8.81 -12.73 -10.49
N ARG A 285 -7.65 -13.40 -10.47
CA ARG A 285 -7.58 -14.84 -10.25
C ARG A 285 -8.11 -15.22 -8.86
N ARG A 286 -7.60 -14.59 -7.79
CA ARG A 286 -8.03 -14.84 -6.41
C ARG A 286 -9.52 -14.52 -6.20
N PHE A 287 -9.99 -13.45 -6.83
CA PHE A 287 -11.39 -13.07 -6.80
C PHE A 287 -12.27 -14.16 -7.45
N ASN A 288 -11.93 -14.62 -8.67
CA ASN A 288 -12.73 -15.63 -9.37
C ASN A 288 -12.66 -17.02 -8.72
N GLU A 289 -11.52 -17.39 -8.13
CA GLU A 289 -11.39 -18.62 -7.32
C GLU A 289 -12.31 -18.59 -6.10
N ARG A 290 -12.48 -17.41 -5.47
CA ARG A 290 -13.27 -17.23 -4.26
C ARG A 290 -14.75 -16.98 -4.53
N PHE A 291 -15.05 -16.27 -5.60
CA PHE A 291 -16.39 -15.84 -5.97
C PHE A 291 -16.73 -16.32 -7.38
N PRO A 292 -17.06 -17.62 -7.54
CA PRO A 292 -17.62 -18.13 -8.78
C PRO A 292 -18.85 -17.33 -9.21
N SER A 293 -19.11 -17.28 -10.52
CA SER A 293 -20.21 -16.48 -11.08
C SER A 293 -21.58 -16.82 -10.47
N GLU A 294 -21.79 -18.08 -10.05
CA GLU A 294 -22.98 -18.52 -9.35
C GLU A 294 -23.11 -17.83 -7.97
N LEU A 295 -22.01 -17.69 -7.24
CA LEU A 295 -21.98 -17.04 -5.93
C LEU A 295 -22.25 -15.54 -6.01
N LEU A 296 -21.84 -14.91 -7.12
CA LEU A 296 -22.04 -13.48 -7.39
C LEU A 296 -23.48 -13.13 -7.80
N GLN A 297 -24.38 -14.10 -7.95
CA GLN A 297 -25.79 -13.82 -8.16
C GLN A 297 -26.38 -13.11 -6.93
N ARG A 298 -27.22 -12.10 -7.17
CA ARG A 298 -27.80 -11.22 -6.13
C ARG A 298 -28.37 -11.98 -4.93
N ASP A 299 -29.15 -13.04 -5.17
CA ASP A 299 -29.78 -13.83 -4.10
C ASP A 299 -28.75 -14.54 -3.22
N ASN A 300 -27.67 -15.05 -3.82
CA ASN A 300 -26.58 -15.73 -3.11
C ASN A 300 -25.74 -14.72 -2.32
N LEU A 301 -25.39 -13.58 -2.92
CA LEU A 301 -24.70 -12.48 -2.23
C LEU A 301 -25.52 -11.95 -1.06
N GLN A 302 -26.83 -11.76 -1.23
CA GLN A 302 -27.72 -11.33 -0.16
C GLN A 302 -27.74 -12.35 0.99
N HIS A 303 -27.73 -13.66 0.68
CA HIS A 303 -27.69 -14.70 1.70
C HIS A 303 -26.38 -14.70 2.50
N ILE A 304 -25.25 -14.50 1.82
CA ILE A 304 -23.91 -14.55 2.42
C ILE A 304 -23.60 -13.27 3.19
N LEU A 305 -23.80 -12.11 2.55
CA LEU A 305 -23.41 -10.80 3.09
C LEU A 305 -24.45 -10.23 4.05
N ASN A 306 -25.71 -10.66 3.95
CA ASN A 306 -26.82 -10.11 4.74
C ASN A 306 -27.89 -11.15 5.08
N ARG A 307 -27.45 -12.28 5.66
CA ARG A 307 -28.30 -13.42 6.06
C ARG A 307 -29.55 -13.04 6.86
N ASN A 308 -29.41 -12.05 7.75
CA ASN A 308 -30.47 -11.59 8.64
C ASN A 308 -31.39 -10.51 8.02
N LYS A 309 -31.23 -10.17 6.73
CA LYS A 309 -32.00 -9.14 6.02
C LYS A 309 -32.02 -7.79 6.76
N ASN A 310 -30.86 -7.40 7.28
CA ASN A 310 -30.69 -6.13 7.95
C ASN A 310 -30.74 -5.00 6.92
N LYS A 311 -31.71 -4.09 7.07
CA LYS A 311 -31.92 -2.95 6.16
C LYS A 311 -30.71 -2.01 6.05
N ARG A 312 -29.90 -1.89 7.12
CA ARG A 312 -28.69 -1.07 7.10
C ARG A 312 -27.64 -1.67 6.16
N ILE A 313 -27.39 -2.97 6.30
CA ILE A 313 -26.45 -3.70 5.45
C ILE A 313 -26.94 -3.69 4.00
N GLU A 314 -28.24 -3.88 3.78
CA GLU A 314 -28.86 -3.80 2.45
C GLU A 314 -28.62 -2.43 1.78
N LYS A 315 -28.74 -1.33 2.55
CA LYS A 315 -28.42 0.02 2.06
C LYS A 315 -26.94 0.16 1.71
N GLU A 316 -26.03 -0.38 2.51
CA GLU A 316 -24.60 -0.34 2.23
C GLU A 316 -24.27 -1.13 0.93
N LEU A 317 -24.77 -2.36 0.81
CA LEU A 317 -24.57 -3.22 -0.36
C LEU A 317 -25.18 -2.66 -1.66
N SER A 318 -26.18 -1.77 -1.56
CA SER A 318 -26.79 -1.13 -2.75
C SER A 318 -25.85 -0.20 -3.52
N THR A 319 -24.69 0.14 -2.95
CA THR A 319 -23.67 0.96 -3.62
C THR A 319 -22.54 0.09 -4.13
N LYS A 320 -21.97 0.41 -5.31
CA LYS A 320 -20.78 -0.29 -5.86
C LYS A 320 -19.67 -0.40 -4.81
N ARG A 321 -19.40 0.71 -4.08
CA ARG A 321 -18.40 0.76 -3.00
C ARG A 321 -18.74 -0.07 -1.78
N GLY A 322 -19.99 -0.07 -1.34
CA GLY A 322 -20.40 -0.87 -0.20
C GLY A 322 -20.32 -2.37 -0.50
N LEU A 323 -20.75 -2.79 -1.70
CA LEU A 323 -20.57 -4.17 -2.15
C LEU A 323 -19.07 -4.52 -2.27
N ALA A 324 -18.25 -3.64 -2.85
CA ALA A 324 -16.81 -3.85 -2.98
C ALA A 324 -16.14 -4.03 -1.60
N ARG A 325 -16.47 -3.18 -0.62
CA ARG A 325 -15.99 -3.32 0.77
C ARG A 325 -16.41 -4.65 1.40
N ALA A 326 -17.66 -5.06 1.17
CA ALA A 326 -18.18 -6.32 1.70
C ALA A 326 -17.46 -7.53 1.11
N LEU A 327 -17.24 -7.57 -0.21
CA LEU A 327 -16.51 -8.65 -0.88
C LEU A 327 -15.02 -8.66 -0.52
N ALA A 328 -14.39 -7.48 -0.48
CA ALA A 328 -12.97 -7.35 -0.12
C ALA A 328 -12.67 -7.90 1.27
N GLY A 329 -13.55 -7.62 2.24
CA GLY A 329 -13.41 -8.00 3.64
C GLY A 329 -14.19 -9.24 4.07
N LEU A 330 -14.80 -10.00 3.14
CA LEU A 330 -15.54 -11.20 3.50
C LEU A 330 -14.55 -12.25 4.04
N ASP A 331 -14.71 -12.65 5.29
CA ASP A 331 -13.80 -13.55 6.03
C ASP A 331 -14.42 -14.93 6.33
N SER A 332 -15.64 -15.17 5.83
CA SER A 332 -16.33 -16.43 5.98
C SER A 332 -17.22 -16.73 4.78
N ILE A 333 -17.21 -17.99 4.32
CA ILE A 333 -18.07 -18.48 3.23
C ILE A 333 -18.69 -19.78 3.72
N ASN A 334 -20.02 -19.88 3.64
CA ASN A 334 -20.78 -21.04 4.13
C ASN A 334 -20.52 -21.43 5.59
N GLY A 335 -20.10 -20.47 6.43
CA GLY A 335 -19.80 -20.69 7.85
C GLY A 335 -18.38 -21.17 8.13
N GLU A 336 -17.56 -21.37 7.10
CA GLU A 336 -16.14 -21.67 7.25
C GLU A 336 -15.33 -20.37 7.22
N ALA A 337 -14.41 -20.23 8.18
CA ALA A 337 -13.53 -19.08 8.25
C ALA A 337 -12.46 -19.16 7.16
N VAL A 338 -12.25 -18.06 6.45
CA VAL A 338 -11.33 -17.96 5.31
C VAL A 338 -10.67 -16.58 5.31
N PHE A 339 -9.38 -16.49 4.96
CA PHE A 339 -8.73 -15.19 4.80
C PHE A 339 -9.44 -14.34 3.76
N SER A 340 -9.85 -13.12 4.12
CA SER A 340 -10.42 -12.14 3.20
C SER A 340 -9.45 -11.77 2.08
N LEU A 341 -9.93 -11.16 0.99
CA LEU A 341 -9.04 -10.70 -0.07
C LEU A 341 -8.08 -9.63 0.46
N SER A 342 -8.55 -8.70 1.31
CA SER A 342 -7.67 -7.71 1.94
C SER A 342 -6.54 -8.35 2.75
N GLU A 343 -6.83 -9.40 3.51
CA GLU A 343 -5.82 -10.11 4.31
C GLU A 343 -4.83 -10.88 3.44
N GLN A 344 -5.30 -11.57 2.40
CA GLN A 344 -4.44 -12.30 1.46
C GLN A 344 -3.38 -11.38 0.81
N PHE A 345 -3.75 -10.14 0.49
CA PHE A 345 -2.86 -9.17 -0.12
C PHE A 345 -2.21 -8.20 0.89
N LYS A 346 -2.47 -8.36 2.21
CA LYS A 346 -1.92 -7.53 3.29
C LYS A 346 -2.13 -6.03 3.06
N VAL A 347 -3.35 -5.68 2.64
CA VAL A 347 -3.78 -4.29 2.38
C VAL A 347 -5.07 -4.00 3.15
N SER A 348 -5.42 -2.72 3.29
CA SER A 348 -6.69 -2.35 3.91
C SER A 348 -7.89 -2.85 3.10
N ARG A 349 -9.01 -3.10 3.78
CA ARG A 349 -10.30 -3.43 3.14
C ARG A 349 -10.70 -2.37 2.10
N GLU A 350 -10.39 -1.10 2.36
CA GLU A 350 -10.70 -0.03 1.42
C GLU A 350 -9.84 -0.09 0.15
N ALA A 351 -8.53 -0.28 0.30
CA ALA A 351 -7.61 -0.37 -0.82
C ALA A 351 -8.01 -1.50 -1.77
N MET A 352 -8.33 -2.67 -1.20
CA MET A 352 -8.83 -3.81 -1.97
C MET A 352 -10.18 -3.50 -2.63
N ALA A 353 -11.13 -2.88 -1.93
CA ALA A 353 -12.43 -2.52 -2.50
C ALA A 353 -12.28 -1.62 -3.74
N ILE A 354 -11.43 -0.59 -3.67
CA ILE A 354 -11.13 0.27 -4.82
C ILE A 354 -10.52 -0.52 -5.94
N ARG A 355 -9.56 -1.39 -5.63
CA ARG A 355 -8.90 -2.20 -6.65
C ARG A 355 -9.87 -3.14 -7.36
N LEU A 356 -10.84 -3.71 -6.65
CA LEU A 356 -11.89 -4.52 -7.26
C LEU A 356 -12.79 -3.69 -8.19
N GLU A 357 -13.07 -2.43 -7.85
CA GLU A 357 -13.82 -1.51 -8.73
C GLU A 357 -13.03 -1.13 -9.98
N GLU A 358 -11.75 -0.81 -9.85
CA GLU A 358 -10.85 -0.47 -10.97
C GLU A 358 -10.68 -1.61 -11.97
N LEU A 359 -10.81 -2.85 -11.49
CA LEU A 359 -10.70 -4.06 -12.31
C LEU A 359 -12.05 -4.56 -12.81
N ASP A 360 -13.13 -3.80 -12.56
CA ASP A 360 -14.52 -4.15 -12.91
C ASP A 360 -14.93 -5.56 -12.46
N LEU A 361 -14.49 -5.96 -11.25
CA LEU A 361 -14.80 -7.27 -10.65
C LEU A 361 -16.10 -7.25 -9.83
N ILE A 362 -16.63 -6.06 -9.54
CA ILE A 362 -17.84 -5.89 -8.73
C ILE A 362 -19.07 -6.07 -9.64
N PRO A 363 -19.94 -7.06 -9.37
CA PRO A 363 -21.15 -7.25 -10.15
C PRO A 363 -22.15 -6.12 -9.90
N GLU A 364 -23.10 -5.98 -10.80
CA GLU A 364 -24.29 -5.15 -10.56
C GLU A 364 -25.12 -5.79 -9.44
N TYR A 365 -25.45 -5.00 -8.41
CA TYR A 365 -26.14 -5.49 -7.21
C TYR A 365 -27.66 -5.39 -7.29
#